data_AF-A0A1J1DX15-F1
#
_entry.id   AF-A0A1J1DX15-F1
#
_cell.length_a   1.000
_cell.length_b   1.000
_cell.length_c   1.000
_cell.angle_alpha   90.00
_cell.angle_beta   90.00
_cell.angle_gamma   90.00
#
_symmetry.space_group_name_H-M   'P 1'
#
loop_
_entity.id
_entity.type
_entity.pdbx_description
1 polymer ?
#
loop_
_entity_poly.entity_id
_entity_poly.type
_entity_poly.pdbx_seq_one_letter_code
_entity_poly.pdbx_strand_id
1 'polypeptide(L)'
;MFVGIYTNCFSQKVSEEKSFWSDLKYGGTCGLYFHNNGGRIDLSPSVIKPLNKFVSLGLGLQFSYRGRKSGPYKSHHIMYGLDLIGEINPFDFARITCNYSHMILNTKSDDLRLVKKNEYVPSLYLGAGYVSKNIFIGLRYNIIPNYFGSHNSLEPVISLWF
;
A
#
# COMPACT_ATOMS: atom_id res chain seq x y z
N MET A 1 8.31 73.02 -11.83
CA MET A 1 9.11 72.13 -10.97
C MET A 1 8.21 70.96 -10.58
N PHE A 2 8.38 69.80 -11.21
CA PHE A 2 7.60 68.59 -10.92
C PHE A 2 8.43 67.66 -10.05
N VAL A 3 7.89 67.27 -8.89
CA VAL A 3 8.51 66.30 -7.98
C VAL A 3 7.88 64.94 -8.26
N GLY A 4 8.65 64.00 -8.79
CA GLY A 4 8.25 62.61 -8.95
C GLY A 4 8.75 61.75 -7.80
N ILE A 5 7.85 61.07 -7.10
CA ILE A 5 8.17 60.11 -6.04
C ILE A 5 8.31 58.73 -6.70
N TYR A 6 9.51 58.15 -6.64
CA TYR A 6 9.78 56.77 -7.08
C TYR A 6 9.63 55.83 -5.88
N THR A 7 8.60 55.00 -5.86
CA THR A 7 8.46 53.91 -4.88
C THR A 7 9.10 52.65 -5.44
N ASN A 8 10.23 52.24 -4.84
CA ASN A 8 10.80 50.92 -5.07
C ASN A 8 9.99 49.88 -4.28
N CYS A 9 9.28 49.00 -4.97
CA CYS A 9 8.60 47.88 -4.34
C CYS A 9 9.53 46.66 -4.36
N PHE A 10 10.04 46.27 -3.20
CA PHE A 10 10.68 44.96 -3.05
C PHE A 10 9.60 43.90 -2.93
N SER A 11 9.42 43.10 -3.98
CA SER A 11 8.66 41.85 -3.89
C SER A 11 9.51 40.83 -3.13
N GLN A 12 9.17 40.55 -1.87
CA GLN A 12 9.68 39.38 -1.17
C GLN A 12 8.94 38.16 -1.72
N LYS A 13 9.64 37.27 -2.43
CA LYS A 13 9.16 35.89 -2.61
C LYS A 13 9.06 35.29 -1.22
N VAL A 14 7.86 35.21 -0.67
CA VAL A 14 7.56 34.33 0.46
C VAL A 14 7.95 32.94 -0.01
N SER A 15 9.04 32.40 0.53
CA SER A 15 9.25 30.96 0.45
C SER A 15 8.10 30.34 1.24
N GLU A 16 7.05 29.91 0.55
CA GLU A 16 6.06 29.02 1.17
C GLU A 16 6.86 27.90 1.81
N GLU A 17 6.89 27.86 3.15
CA GLU A 17 7.38 26.69 3.85
C GLU A 17 6.55 25.53 3.32
N LYS A 18 7.17 24.64 2.53
CA LYS A 18 6.53 23.42 2.06
C LYS A 18 6.14 22.62 3.30
N SER A 19 4.87 22.75 3.70
CA SER A 19 4.32 21.98 4.80
C SER A 19 4.57 20.51 4.53
N PHE A 20 4.98 19.76 5.56
CA PHE A 20 5.27 18.33 5.44
C PHE A 20 4.15 17.55 4.73
N TRP A 21 2.91 18.04 4.84
CA TRP A 21 1.68 17.44 4.35
C TRP A 21 1.28 17.83 2.92
N SER A 22 1.92 18.84 2.31
CA SER A 22 1.47 19.40 1.01
C SER A 22 1.56 18.42 -0.15
N ASP A 23 2.50 17.47 -0.07
CA ASP A 23 2.87 16.58 -1.16
C ASP A 23 2.43 15.13 -0.91
N LEU A 24 1.63 14.87 0.13
CA LEU A 24 1.16 13.51 0.45
C LEU A 24 0.09 13.07 -0.55
N LYS A 25 0.32 11.89 -1.14
CA LYS A 25 -0.65 11.19 -1.99
C LYS A 25 -1.37 10.17 -1.14
N TYR A 26 -2.69 10.22 -1.14
CA TYR A 26 -3.51 9.24 -0.44
C TYR A 26 -4.02 8.23 -1.43
N GLY A 27 -4.22 6.99 -1.01
CA GLY A 27 -4.69 5.97 -1.91
C GLY A 27 -4.79 4.63 -1.23
N GLY A 28 -4.72 3.59 -2.04
CA GLY A 28 -4.70 2.23 -1.54
C GLY A 28 -4.92 1.22 -2.62
N THR A 29 -4.82 -0.04 -2.21
CA THR A 29 -5.17 -1.19 -3.04
C THR A 29 -6.43 -1.85 -2.51
N CYS A 30 -7.24 -2.38 -3.40
CA CYS A 30 -8.30 -3.31 -3.03
C CYS A 30 -8.26 -4.50 -4.00
N GLY A 31 -8.62 -5.68 -3.50
CA GLY A 31 -8.53 -6.92 -4.26
C GLY A 31 -9.61 -7.90 -3.85
N LEU A 32 -10.18 -8.59 -4.85
CA LEU A 32 -11.11 -9.69 -4.66
C LEU A 32 -10.53 -10.92 -5.35
N TYR A 33 -10.44 -12.03 -4.63
CA TYR A 33 -9.89 -13.28 -5.12
C TYR A 33 -10.91 -14.38 -4.86
N PHE A 34 -11.33 -15.10 -5.89
CA PHE A 34 -12.24 -16.23 -5.77
C PHE A 34 -11.52 -17.51 -6.19
N HIS A 35 -11.72 -18.60 -5.45
CA HIS A 35 -11.19 -19.93 -5.79
C HIS A 35 -12.23 -20.99 -5.44
N ASN A 36 -12.07 -22.22 -5.97
CA ASN A 36 -13.10 -23.28 -5.86
C ASN A 36 -13.62 -23.54 -4.43
N ASN A 37 -12.80 -23.27 -3.42
CA ASN A 37 -13.09 -23.56 -2.01
C ASN A 37 -13.16 -22.30 -1.14
N GLY A 38 -13.38 -21.11 -1.71
CA GLY A 38 -13.44 -19.89 -0.92
C GLY A 38 -13.15 -18.60 -1.69
N GLY A 39 -12.90 -17.55 -0.93
CA GLY A 39 -12.50 -16.27 -1.47
C GLY A 39 -11.75 -15.43 -0.45
N ARG A 40 -11.04 -14.42 -0.95
CA ARG A 40 -10.30 -13.44 -0.18
C ARG A 40 -10.67 -12.03 -0.64
N ILE A 41 -10.90 -11.15 0.32
CA ILE A 41 -11.06 -9.71 0.10
C ILE A 41 -9.87 -9.03 0.77
N ASP A 42 -9.17 -8.19 0.02
CA ASP A 42 -8.06 -7.40 0.51
C ASP A 42 -8.37 -5.92 0.36
N LEU A 43 -8.03 -5.14 1.38
CA LEU A 43 -8.10 -3.70 1.40
C LEU A 43 -6.82 -3.18 2.03
N SER A 44 -6.11 -2.27 1.37
CA SER A 44 -4.89 -1.70 1.91
C SER A 44 -4.81 -0.20 1.65
N PRO A 45 -5.41 0.65 2.50
CA PRO A 45 -5.26 2.09 2.39
C PRO A 45 -3.82 2.49 2.71
N SER A 46 -3.30 3.47 1.99
CA SER A 46 -1.91 3.90 2.10
C SER A 46 -1.73 5.38 1.78
N VAL A 47 -0.68 5.95 2.35
CA VAL A 47 -0.21 7.29 2.07
C VAL A 47 1.22 7.23 1.57
N ILE A 48 1.53 7.97 0.51
CA ILE A 48 2.86 8.03 -0.09
C ILE A 48 3.32 9.47 -0.19
N LYS A 49 4.54 9.73 0.24
CA LYS A 49 5.25 10.99 0.11
C LYS A 49 6.33 10.87 -0.98
N PRO A 50 6.24 11.67 -2.06
CA PRO A 50 7.32 11.78 -3.02
C PRO A 50 8.50 12.49 -2.36
N LEU A 51 9.67 11.84 -2.31
CA LEU A 51 10.90 12.46 -1.85
C LEU A 51 11.55 13.27 -2.99
N ASN A 52 11.45 12.75 -4.20
CA ASN A 52 11.87 13.42 -5.43
C ASN A 52 11.02 12.96 -6.61
N LYS A 53 11.38 13.35 -7.83
CA LYS A 53 10.62 13.02 -9.05
C LYS A 53 10.54 11.51 -9.35
N PHE A 54 11.51 10.74 -8.85
CA PHE A 54 11.63 9.31 -9.12
C PHE A 54 11.26 8.48 -7.88
N VAL A 55 11.70 8.87 -6.69
CA VAL A 55 11.59 8.08 -5.46
C VAL A 55 10.49 8.61 -4.55
N SER A 56 9.66 7.69 -4.07
CA SER A 56 8.63 7.96 -3.07
C SER A 56 8.70 6.95 -1.92
N LEU A 57 8.33 7.39 -0.73
CA LEU A 57 8.20 6.54 0.45
C LEU A 57 6.82 6.69 1.05
N GLY A 58 6.26 5.63 1.59
CA GLY A 58 4.92 5.63 2.12
C GLY A 58 4.70 4.61 3.21
N LEU A 59 3.53 4.72 3.82
CA LEU A 59 3.04 3.81 4.83
C LEU A 59 1.62 3.41 4.48
N GLY A 60 1.28 2.16 4.73
CA GLY A 60 -0.05 1.61 4.50
C GLY A 60 -0.51 0.77 5.67
N LEU A 61 -1.82 0.59 5.73
CA LEU A 61 -2.45 -0.45 6.50
C LEU A 61 -2.89 -1.53 5.53
N GLN A 62 -2.89 -2.77 5.97
CA GLN A 62 -3.41 -3.89 5.20
C GLN A 62 -4.46 -4.63 6.01
N PHE A 63 -5.57 -4.97 5.37
CA PHE A 63 -6.67 -5.74 5.91
C PHE A 63 -7.03 -6.83 4.89
N SER A 64 -7.06 -8.08 5.34
CA SER A 64 -7.42 -9.23 4.52
C SER A 64 -8.44 -10.09 5.23
N TYR A 65 -9.51 -10.42 4.53
CA TYR A 65 -10.55 -11.33 4.98
C TYR A 65 -10.57 -12.55 4.06
N ARG A 66 -10.31 -13.74 4.60
CA ARG A 66 -10.32 -14.99 3.85
C ARG A 66 -11.40 -15.92 4.37
N GLY A 67 -12.37 -16.22 3.53
CA GLY A 67 -13.36 -17.26 3.77
C GLY A 67 -12.96 -18.55 3.07
N ARG A 68 -12.90 -19.66 3.80
CA ARG A 68 -12.65 -21.00 3.23
C ARG A 68 -13.81 -21.93 3.57
N LYS A 69 -14.27 -22.68 2.58
CA LYS A 69 -15.22 -23.78 2.74
C LYS A 69 -14.48 -25.09 2.55
N SER A 70 -14.58 -26.01 3.51
CA SER A 70 -14.04 -27.36 3.41
C SER A 70 -15.11 -28.35 3.85
N GLY A 71 -15.87 -28.89 2.87
CA GLY A 71 -17.03 -29.73 3.16
C GLY A 71 -18.14 -28.97 3.92
N PRO A 72 -18.66 -29.47 5.06
CA PRO A 72 -19.69 -28.77 5.85
C PRO A 72 -19.13 -27.61 6.70
N TYR A 73 -17.81 -27.48 6.82
CA TYR A 73 -17.17 -26.49 7.70
C TYR A 73 -16.82 -25.20 6.94
N LYS A 74 -17.16 -24.05 7.54
CA LYS A 74 -16.77 -22.71 7.08
C LYS A 74 -15.75 -22.14 8.07
N SER A 75 -14.58 -21.74 7.57
CA SER A 75 -13.56 -21.07 8.37
C SER A 75 -13.33 -19.66 7.83
N HIS A 76 -13.25 -18.68 8.74
CA HIS A 76 -13.00 -17.29 8.40
C HIS A 76 -11.72 -16.82 9.10
N HIS A 77 -10.77 -16.30 8.32
CA HIS A 77 -9.52 -15.77 8.84
C HIS A 77 -9.45 -14.27 8.56
N ILE A 78 -9.12 -13.49 9.59
CA ILE A 78 -8.91 -12.05 9.48
C ILE A 78 -7.44 -11.78 9.72
N MET A 79 -6.83 -11.08 8.78
CA MET A 79 -5.45 -10.62 8.88
C MET A 79 -5.45 -9.10 8.79
N TYR A 80 -4.61 -8.46 9.59
CA TYR A 80 -4.36 -7.03 9.47
C TYR A 80 -2.91 -6.72 9.77
N GLY A 81 -2.39 -5.63 9.23
CA GLY A 81 -0.98 -5.30 9.33
C GLY A 81 -0.65 -3.87 8.91
N LEU A 82 0.63 -3.57 9.01
CA LEU A 82 1.23 -2.32 8.56
C LEU A 82 2.19 -2.61 7.42
N ASP A 83 2.17 -1.74 6.42
CA ASP A 83 3.03 -1.81 5.25
C ASP A 83 3.94 -0.57 5.19
N LEU A 84 5.22 -0.80 4.99
CA LEU A 84 6.19 0.21 4.58
C LEU A 84 6.36 0.11 3.07
N ILE A 85 6.16 1.21 2.37
CA ILE A 85 6.10 1.25 0.90
C ILE A 85 7.25 2.12 0.39
N GLY A 86 8.05 1.58 -0.51
CA GLY A 86 9.00 2.32 -1.32
C GLY A 86 8.62 2.21 -2.79
N GLU A 87 8.68 3.33 -3.51
CA GLU A 87 8.39 3.36 -4.95
C GLU A 87 9.49 4.08 -5.72
N ILE A 88 9.81 3.57 -6.90
CA ILE A 88 10.68 4.20 -7.88
C ILE A 88 9.91 4.30 -9.19
N ASN A 89 9.78 5.51 -9.71
CA ASN A 89 9.07 5.86 -10.93
C ASN A 89 10.08 6.37 -11.96
N PRO A 90 10.83 5.48 -12.64
CA PRO A 90 11.82 5.91 -13.64
C PRO A 90 11.17 6.67 -14.82
N PHE A 91 9.91 6.33 -15.14
CA PHE A 91 9.10 6.99 -16.16
C PHE A 91 7.71 7.27 -15.60
N ASP A 92 6.99 8.24 -16.18
CA ASP A 92 5.64 8.61 -15.73
C ASP A 92 4.63 7.44 -15.82
N PHE A 93 4.90 6.48 -16.69
CA PHE A 93 4.04 5.33 -16.95
C PHE A 93 4.52 4.03 -16.29
N ALA A 94 5.71 4.00 -15.69
CA ALA A 94 6.29 2.77 -15.14
C ALA A 94 6.72 2.99 -13.68
N ARG A 95 6.29 2.08 -12.80
CA ARG A 95 6.58 2.13 -11.38
C ARG A 95 7.09 0.79 -10.88
N ILE A 96 8.13 0.85 -10.08
CA ILE A 96 8.69 -0.26 -9.31
C ILE A 96 8.34 -0.02 -7.84
N THR A 97 7.86 -1.05 -7.16
CA THR A 97 7.44 -0.96 -5.76
C THR A 97 8.18 -1.98 -4.90
N CYS A 98 8.48 -1.60 -3.67
CA CYS A 98 9.03 -2.46 -2.64
C CYS A 98 8.19 -2.26 -1.38
N ASN A 99 7.46 -3.27 -0.98
CA ASN A 99 6.52 -3.21 0.13
C ASN A 99 6.94 -4.20 1.20
N TYR A 100 7.39 -3.70 2.34
CA TYR A 100 7.63 -4.53 3.52
C TYR A 100 6.37 -4.51 4.40
N SER A 101 5.77 -5.67 4.61
CA SER A 101 4.54 -5.82 5.39
C SER A 101 4.83 -6.53 6.71
N HIS A 102 4.28 -5.99 7.79
CA HIS A 102 4.27 -6.61 9.11
C HIS A 102 2.82 -6.92 9.50
N MET A 103 2.38 -8.16 9.26
CA MET A 103 1.02 -8.60 9.52
C MET A 103 0.89 -9.35 10.84
N ILE A 104 -0.26 -9.18 11.48
CA ILE A 104 -0.70 -9.98 12.63
C ILE A 104 -1.87 -10.85 12.16
N LEU A 105 -1.71 -12.17 12.29
CA LEU A 105 -2.76 -13.13 12.00
C LEU A 105 -3.65 -13.32 13.22
N ASN A 106 -4.94 -12.97 13.10
CA ASN A 106 -5.95 -13.31 14.09
C ASN A 106 -6.85 -14.42 13.54
N THR A 107 -6.56 -15.65 13.93
CA THR A 107 -7.43 -16.79 13.61
C THR A 107 -8.54 -16.89 14.66
N LYS A 108 -9.79 -16.66 14.25
CA LYS A 108 -10.97 -17.05 15.02
C LYS A 108 -11.53 -18.32 14.39
N SER A 109 -11.51 -19.43 15.12
CA SER A 109 -12.19 -20.67 14.73
C SER A 109 -13.31 -20.92 15.74
N ASP A 110 -14.48 -21.36 15.28
CA ASP A 110 -15.63 -21.71 16.13
C ASP A 110 -15.42 -22.99 16.97
N ASP A 111 -14.25 -23.61 16.87
CA ASP A 111 -13.86 -24.77 17.65
C ASP A 111 -13.12 -24.31 18.91
N LEU A 112 -13.71 -24.55 20.08
CA LEU A 112 -13.29 -24.16 21.44
C LEU A 112 -11.90 -24.69 21.88
N ARG A 113 -11.11 -25.24 20.95
CA ARG A 113 -9.79 -25.85 21.18
C ARG A 113 -8.63 -25.18 20.44
N LEU A 114 -8.88 -24.21 19.57
CA LEU A 114 -7.81 -23.52 18.86
C LEU A 114 -7.40 -22.25 19.61
N VAL A 115 -6.29 -22.39 20.34
CA VAL A 115 -5.56 -21.32 21.03
C VAL A 115 -5.46 -20.10 20.11
N LYS A 116 -5.93 -18.95 20.62
CA LYS A 116 -5.74 -17.63 20.02
C LYS A 116 -4.24 -17.37 19.90
N LYS A 117 -3.67 -17.65 18.73
CA LYS A 117 -2.24 -17.47 18.46
C LYS A 117 -2.07 -16.23 17.61
N ASN A 118 -1.50 -15.18 18.20
CA ASN A 118 -1.05 -14.01 17.46
C ASN A 118 0.30 -14.39 16.85
N GLU A 119 0.32 -14.61 15.53
CA GLU A 119 1.57 -14.86 14.82
C GLU A 119 1.92 -13.65 13.97
N TYR A 120 3.17 -13.23 14.06
CA TYR A 120 3.74 -12.17 13.25
C TYR A 120 4.22 -12.76 11.93
N VAL A 121 3.71 -12.22 10.82
CA VAL A 121 4.02 -12.69 9.48
C VAL A 121 4.65 -11.52 8.71
N PRO A 122 5.98 -11.34 8.79
CA PRO A 122 6.66 -10.38 7.94
C PRO A 122 6.64 -10.88 6.49
N SER A 123 6.46 -9.97 5.54
CA SER A 123 6.51 -10.26 4.09
C SER A 123 7.21 -9.11 3.36
N LEU A 124 7.91 -9.41 2.28
CA LEU A 124 8.58 -8.39 1.46
C LEU A 124 8.21 -8.59 0.01
N TYR A 125 7.42 -7.66 -0.54
CA TYR A 125 6.96 -7.71 -1.92
C TYR A 125 7.79 -6.78 -2.78
N LEU A 126 8.31 -7.28 -3.89
CA LEU A 126 8.82 -6.47 -5.00
C LEU A 126 7.82 -6.52 -6.14
N GLY A 127 7.45 -5.36 -6.66
CA GLY A 127 6.53 -5.26 -7.78
C GLY A 127 6.99 -4.30 -8.84
N ALA A 128 6.38 -4.44 -10.01
CA ALA A 128 6.50 -3.50 -11.09
C ALA A 128 5.17 -3.45 -11.86
N GLY A 129 4.88 -2.31 -12.46
CA GLY A 129 3.64 -2.14 -13.19
C GLY A 129 3.55 -0.83 -13.95
N TYR A 130 2.42 -0.67 -14.61
CA TYR A 130 2.06 0.48 -15.40
C TYR A 130 1.24 1.46 -14.57
N VAL A 131 1.56 2.74 -14.68
CA VAL A 131 0.81 3.84 -14.06
C VAL A 131 0.13 4.65 -15.15
N SER A 132 -1.17 4.90 -14.96
CA SER A 132 -1.94 5.84 -15.77
C SER A 132 -2.68 6.78 -14.85
N LYS A 133 -2.20 8.04 -14.78
CA LYS A 133 -2.75 9.08 -13.90
C LYS A 133 -2.78 8.62 -12.42
N ASN A 134 -3.96 8.24 -11.96
CA ASN A 134 -4.28 7.87 -10.59
C ASN A 134 -4.37 6.35 -10.39
N ILE A 135 -4.14 5.56 -11.43
CA ILE A 135 -4.30 4.10 -11.40
C ILE A 135 -2.93 3.46 -11.61
N PHE A 136 -2.57 2.51 -10.76
CA PHE A 136 -1.45 1.60 -10.94
C PHE A 136 -1.97 0.20 -11.17
N ILE A 137 -1.46 -0.48 -12.19
CA ILE A 137 -1.77 -1.88 -12.49
C ILE A 137 -0.43 -2.60 -12.65
N GLY A 138 -0.21 -3.63 -11.85
CA GLY A 138 1.08 -4.30 -11.84
C GLY A 138 1.04 -5.71 -11.31
N LEU A 139 2.23 -6.27 -11.21
CA LEU A 139 2.49 -7.55 -10.60
C LEU A 139 3.47 -7.36 -9.44
N ARG A 140 3.28 -8.10 -8.36
CA ARG A 140 4.19 -8.13 -7.22
C ARG A 140 4.54 -9.57 -6.88
N TYR A 141 5.75 -9.77 -6.40
CA TYR A 141 6.33 -11.05 -6.03
C TYR A 141 6.84 -10.98 -4.60
N ASN A 142 6.50 -11.96 -3.77
CA ASN A 142 7.01 -12.05 -2.41
C ASN A 142 8.40 -12.69 -2.41
N ILE A 143 9.43 -11.95 -1.95
CA ILE A 143 10.80 -12.45 -1.83
C ILE A 143 10.97 -13.32 -0.60
N ILE A 144 10.29 -12.98 0.49
CA ILE A 144 10.41 -13.66 1.79
C ILE A 144 9.08 -14.40 2.03
N PRO A 145 8.89 -15.59 1.41
CA PRO A 145 7.74 -16.43 1.68
C PRO A 145 7.84 -16.98 3.11
N ASN A 146 6.85 -16.70 3.94
CA ASN A 146 6.73 -17.34 5.24
C ASN A 146 5.78 -18.56 5.19
N TYR A 147 6.09 -19.54 6.05
CA TYR A 147 5.53 -20.89 6.09
C TYR A 147 3.98 -20.96 6.23
N PHE A 148 3.32 -19.87 6.64
CA PHE A 148 1.87 -19.77 6.81
C PHE A 148 1.10 -19.48 5.52
N GLY A 149 1.45 -20.17 4.43
CA GLY A 149 0.69 -20.15 3.18
C GLY A 149 0.95 -18.96 2.27
N SER A 150 2.01 -18.17 2.52
CA SER A 150 2.57 -17.29 1.50
C SER A 150 3.55 -18.10 0.65
N HIS A 151 3.02 -18.83 -0.33
CA HIS A 151 3.87 -19.39 -1.38
C HIS A 151 4.48 -18.25 -2.19
N ASN A 152 5.64 -18.49 -2.80
CA ASN A 152 6.18 -17.64 -3.86
C ASN A 152 5.13 -17.49 -4.96
N SER A 153 4.37 -16.42 -4.89
CA SER A 153 3.22 -16.17 -5.74
C SER A 153 3.40 -14.81 -6.38
N LEU A 154 3.30 -14.81 -7.71
CA LEU A 154 3.17 -13.59 -8.47
C LEU A 154 1.71 -13.14 -8.36
N GLU A 155 1.48 -12.00 -7.73
CA GLU A 155 0.15 -11.47 -7.46
C GLU A 155 -0.14 -10.26 -8.35
N PRO A 156 -1.29 -10.22 -9.04
CA PRO A 156 -1.77 -8.99 -9.64
C PRO A 156 -2.17 -8.00 -8.55
N VAL A 157 -1.85 -6.72 -8.77
CA VAL A 157 -2.19 -5.63 -7.87
C VAL A 157 -2.72 -4.44 -8.65
N ILE A 158 -3.78 -3.84 -8.13
CA ILE A 158 -4.37 -2.61 -8.66
C ILE A 158 -4.45 -1.61 -7.51
N SER A 159 -3.83 -0.44 -7.70
CA SER A 159 -3.86 0.66 -6.72
C SER A 159 -4.53 1.89 -7.33
N LEU A 160 -5.27 2.60 -6.49
CA LEU A 160 -5.88 3.89 -6.81
C LEU A 160 -5.29 4.96 -5.89
N TRP A 161 -4.94 6.10 -6.48
CA TRP A 161 -4.33 7.25 -5.81
C TRP A 161 -5.19 8.49 -6.01
N PHE A 162 -5.37 9.29 -4.97
CA PHE A 162 -6.20 10.51 -4.95
C PHE A 162 -5.36 11.72 -4.50
#